data_AF-A0A6J4VLK0-F1
#
_entry.id   AF-A0A6J4VLK0-F1
#
_cell.length_a   1.000
_cell.length_b   1.000
_cell.length_c   1.000
_cell.angle_alpha   90.00
_cell.angle_beta   90.00
_cell.angle_gamma   90.00
#
_symmetry.space_group_name_H-M   'P 1'
#
loop_
_entity.id
_entity.type
_entity.pdbx_description
1 polymer ?
#
loop_
_entity_poly.entity_id
_entity_poly.type
_entity_poly.pdbx_seq_one_letter_code
_entity_poly.pdbx_strand_id
1 'polypeptide(L)'
;MVICLKKQKQCCAQELEVGDCWIGLSLADSSGLILAARVGKHTDELIDELVVSTEGKTNCKQFNSDDWGGYERVLPPELQHYIGKDKTQRLERTNGIIRQQTSRWHRRQNKFGKVWEQTKVTTRLVVSYFNWIWQHSRRKTTAAQRAGLTTRSWSWDDVALYPTLI
;
A
#
# COMPACT_ATOMS: atom_id res chain seq x y z
N MET A 1 9.07 -2.15 1.04
CA MET A 1 7.85 -2.75 1.61
C MET A 1 7.88 -2.51 3.11
N VAL A 2 6.77 -2.06 3.69
CA VAL A 2 6.67 -1.84 5.14
C VAL A 2 5.26 -2.21 5.54
N ILE A 3 5.14 -2.85 6.70
CA ILE A 3 3.87 -3.31 7.23
C ILE A 3 3.62 -2.55 8.56
N CYS A 4 2.38 -2.14 8.86
CA CYS A 4 2.01 -1.41 10.09
C CYS A 4 1.04 -2.15 11.06
N LEU A 5 1.40 -2.29 12.35
CA LEU A 5 0.71 -3.07 13.40
C LEU A 5 -0.60 -2.45 13.94
N LYS A 6 -1.56 -3.31 14.33
CA LYS A 6 -2.73 -3.01 15.18
C LYS A 6 -2.88 -4.07 16.29
N LYS A 7 -3.44 -3.69 17.46
CA LYS A 7 -3.63 -4.57 18.63
C LYS A 7 -5.12 -4.80 18.97
N GLN A 8 -5.40 -6.04 19.36
CA GLN A 8 -6.69 -6.73 19.56
C GLN A 8 -7.45 -6.31 20.83
N LYS A 9 -8.78 -6.24 20.73
CA LYS A 9 -9.72 -6.60 21.81
C LYS A 9 -10.99 -7.21 21.18
N GLN A 10 -11.42 -8.39 21.66
CA GLN A 10 -12.75 -9.00 21.43
C GLN A 10 -13.08 -9.41 19.98
N CYS A 11 -12.41 -10.43 19.44
CA CYS A 11 -12.83 -11.15 18.21
C CYS A 11 -12.83 -12.66 18.48
N CYS A 12 -13.82 -13.39 17.96
CA CYS A 12 -13.92 -14.84 18.07
C CYS A 12 -12.91 -15.54 17.14
N ALA A 13 -12.49 -16.77 17.46
CA ALA A 13 -11.50 -17.51 16.67
C ALA A 13 -11.95 -17.75 15.21
N GLN A 14 -13.26 -17.80 14.97
CA GLN A 14 -13.86 -18.00 13.65
C GLN A 14 -13.92 -16.72 12.81
N GLU A 15 -13.70 -15.54 13.39
CA GLU A 15 -13.79 -14.25 12.70
C GLU A 15 -12.44 -13.86 12.07
N LEU A 16 -12.01 -14.63 11.07
CA LEU A 16 -10.68 -14.50 10.46
C LEU A 16 -10.44 -13.13 9.78
N GLU A 17 -11.51 -12.52 9.26
CA GLU A 17 -11.51 -11.24 8.54
C GLU A 17 -12.00 -10.06 9.40
N VAL A 18 -11.92 -10.20 10.72
CA VAL A 18 -12.29 -9.15 11.67
C VAL A 18 -11.11 -8.88 12.60
N GLY A 19 -11.02 -7.64 13.11
CA GLY A 19 -10.05 -7.24 14.13
C GLY A 19 -8.79 -6.59 13.57
N ASP A 20 -7.63 -7.14 13.91
CA ASP A 20 -6.33 -6.59 13.51
C ASP A 20 -5.98 -7.00 12.09
N CYS A 21 -5.63 -6.01 11.28
CA CYS A 21 -5.15 -6.15 9.93
C CYS A 21 -3.91 -5.29 9.74
N TRP A 22 -3.16 -5.65 8.72
CA TRP A 22 -1.98 -4.97 8.25
C TRP A 22 -2.22 -4.57 6.79
N ILE A 23 -1.71 -3.40 6.39
CA ILE A 23 -1.69 -2.99 4.99
C ILE A 23 -0.24 -3.11 4.51
N GLY A 24 0.02 -4.06 3.61
CA GLY A 24 1.27 -4.14 2.86
C GLY A 24 1.23 -3.18 1.68
N LEU A 25 2.28 -2.38 1.51
CA LEU A 25 2.44 -1.46 0.38
C LEU A 25 3.77 -1.66 -0.35
N SER A 26 3.70 -1.69 -1.69
CA SER A 26 4.85 -1.53 -2.58
C SER A 26 4.78 -0.18 -3.29
N LEU A 27 5.91 0.51 -3.34
CA LEU A 27 6.01 1.90 -3.81
C LEU A 27 7.17 2.04 -4.78
N ALA A 28 6.92 2.59 -5.96
CA ALA A 28 7.97 2.97 -6.89
C ALA A 28 8.70 4.21 -6.35
N ASP A 29 10.00 4.09 -6.07
CA ASP A 29 10.78 5.19 -5.48
C ASP A 29 10.86 6.40 -6.41
N SER A 30 11.03 6.19 -7.71
CA SER A 30 11.15 7.27 -8.72
C SER A 30 9.90 8.17 -8.76
N SER A 31 8.74 7.59 -9.02
CA SER A 31 7.48 8.32 -9.21
C SER A 31 6.70 8.57 -7.92
N GLY A 32 6.91 7.74 -6.89
CA GLY A 32 6.05 7.67 -5.71
C GLY A 32 4.69 7.03 -5.98
N LEU A 33 4.57 6.26 -7.07
CA LEU A 33 3.37 5.49 -7.41
C LEU A 33 3.28 4.25 -6.50
N ILE A 34 2.12 4.03 -5.89
CA ILE A 34 1.84 2.78 -5.19
C ILE A 34 1.55 1.72 -6.25
N LEU A 35 2.37 0.66 -6.28
CA LEU A 35 2.25 -0.41 -7.27
C LEU A 35 1.26 -1.48 -6.82
N ALA A 36 1.28 -1.83 -5.53
CA ALA A 36 0.33 -2.75 -4.93
C ALA A 36 0.02 -2.37 -3.48
N ALA A 37 -1.19 -2.72 -3.04
CA ALA A 37 -1.64 -2.59 -1.68
C ALA A 37 -2.47 -3.81 -1.29
N ARG A 38 -2.11 -4.50 -0.22
CA ARG A 38 -2.82 -5.70 0.26
C ARG A 38 -3.15 -5.59 1.74
N VAL A 39 -4.30 -6.12 2.13
CA VAL A 39 -4.78 -6.12 3.51
C VAL A 39 -4.78 -7.55 4.01
N GLY A 40 -4.01 -7.84 5.05
CA GLY A 40 -3.88 -9.19 5.57
C GLY A 40 -3.37 -9.25 7.01
N LYS A 41 -2.96 -10.44 7.46
CA LYS A 41 -2.20 -10.62 8.69
C LYS A 41 -0.72 -10.35 8.41
N HIS A 42 0.05 -10.08 9.46
CA HIS A 42 1.50 -9.92 9.35
C HIS A 42 2.18 -11.27 9.25
N THR A 43 2.02 -11.90 8.10
CA THR A 43 2.50 -13.24 7.80
C THR A 43 3.19 -13.27 6.46
N ASP A 44 3.87 -14.38 6.18
CA ASP A 44 4.63 -14.58 4.95
C ASP A 44 3.69 -14.58 3.73
N GLU A 45 2.46 -15.06 3.89
CA GLU A 45 1.45 -15.05 2.82
C GLU A 45 1.06 -13.63 2.38
N LEU A 46 1.01 -12.67 3.31
CA LEU A 46 0.74 -11.27 2.94
C LEU A 46 1.89 -10.67 2.14
N ILE A 47 3.14 -11.03 2.46
CA ILE A 47 4.30 -10.59 1.68
C ILE A 47 4.23 -11.19 0.28
N ASP A 48 3.99 -12.50 0.19
CA ASP A 48 3.93 -13.23 -1.06
C ASP A 48 2.89 -12.62 -1.99
N GLU A 49 1.67 -12.41 -1.48
CA GLU A 49 0.60 -11.74 -2.23
C GLU A 49 1.01 -10.34 -2.70
N LEU A 50 1.73 -9.58 -1.86
CA LEU A 50 2.19 -8.24 -2.22
C LEU A 50 3.27 -8.27 -3.29
N VAL A 51 4.22 -9.22 -3.23
CA VAL A 51 5.28 -9.41 -4.22
C VAL A 51 4.67 -9.78 -5.56
N VAL A 52 3.84 -10.83 -5.61
CA VAL A 52 3.10 -11.27 -6.80
C VAL A 52 2.26 -10.13 -7.38
N SER A 53 1.60 -9.35 -6.53
CA SER A 53 0.79 -8.21 -6.98
C SER A 53 1.61 -7.02 -7.51
N THR A 54 2.91 -6.98 -7.21
CA THR A 54 3.86 -5.96 -7.67
C THR A 54 4.54 -6.38 -8.97
N GLU A 55 4.69 -7.68 -9.21
CA GLU A 55 5.27 -8.24 -10.43
C GLU A 55 4.51 -7.75 -11.68
N GLY A 56 5.25 -7.59 -12.78
CA GLY A 56 4.74 -7.07 -14.05
C GLY A 56 4.40 -5.57 -14.07
N LYS A 57 4.29 -4.91 -12.90
CA LYS A 57 4.04 -3.45 -12.81
C LYS A 57 5.32 -2.62 -12.83
N THR A 58 6.48 -3.26 -12.64
CA THR A 58 7.80 -2.65 -12.68
C THR A 58 8.86 -3.66 -13.08
N ASN A 59 9.92 -3.19 -13.74
CA ASN A 59 11.11 -3.98 -14.04
C ASN A 59 12.16 -3.89 -12.91
N CYS A 60 11.87 -3.17 -11.83
CA CYS A 60 12.78 -3.01 -10.70
C CYS A 60 12.96 -4.33 -9.95
N LYS A 61 14.19 -4.82 -9.92
CA LYS A 61 14.57 -6.03 -9.16
C LYS A 61 15.10 -5.73 -7.76
N GLN A 62 15.03 -4.49 -7.29
CA GLN A 62 15.49 -4.11 -5.95
C GLN A 62 14.32 -3.72 -5.05
N PHE A 63 14.26 -4.33 -3.87
CA PHE A 63 13.32 -4.01 -2.81
C PHE A 63 14.06 -3.42 -1.61
N ASN A 64 13.55 -2.29 -1.10
CA ASN A 64 14.04 -1.67 0.13
C ASN A 64 12.99 -1.85 1.24
N SER A 65 13.39 -2.38 2.39
CA SER A 65 12.51 -2.54 3.57
C SER A 65 13.28 -2.51 4.89
N ASP A 66 12.57 -2.74 5.99
CA ASP A 66 13.16 -3.08 7.28
C ASP A 66 13.68 -4.53 7.29
N ASP A 67 14.28 -4.92 8.44
CA ASP A 67 14.92 -6.20 8.70
C ASP A 67 13.94 -7.25 9.24
N TRP A 68 12.68 -7.24 8.77
CA TRP A 68 11.76 -8.31 9.14
C TRP A 68 12.10 -9.59 8.38
N GLY A 69 12.42 -10.66 9.10
CA GLY A 69 12.84 -11.94 8.53
C GLY A 69 11.82 -12.64 7.61
N GLY A 70 10.57 -12.17 7.53
CA GLY A 70 9.62 -12.63 6.51
C GLY A 70 10.07 -12.31 5.08
N TYR A 71 10.78 -11.19 4.90
CA TYR A 71 11.29 -10.81 3.59
C TYR A 71 12.34 -11.78 3.06
N GLU A 72 13.26 -12.24 3.91
CA GLU A 72 14.27 -13.22 3.53
C GLU A 72 13.65 -14.58 3.15
N ARG A 73 12.54 -14.96 3.80
CA ARG A 73 11.85 -16.22 3.51
C ARG A 73 11.02 -16.20 2.23
N VAL A 74 10.49 -15.03 1.85
CA VAL A 74 9.50 -14.91 0.77
C VAL A 74 10.08 -14.28 -0.50
N LEU A 75 11.04 -13.36 -0.39
CA LEU A 75 11.57 -12.69 -1.58
C LEU A 75 12.35 -13.69 -2.45
N PRO A 76 12.01 -13.79 -3.75
CA PRO A 76 12.75 -14.63 -4.69
C PRO A 76 14.23 -14.21 -4.77
N PRO A 77 15.15 -15.16 -5.02
CA PRO A 77 16.59 -14.89 -5.06
C PRO A 77 17.00 -13.93 -6.18
N GLU A 78 16.16 -13.75 -7.21
CA GLU A 78 16.39 -12.78 -8.29
C GLU A 78 16.16 -11.33 -7.85
N LEU A 79 15.45 -11.13 -6.73
CA LEU A 79 15.19 -9.81 -6.15
C LEU A 79 16.31 -9.45 -5.16
N GLN A 80 16.94 -8.31 -5.39
CA GLN A 80 17.90 -7.73 -4.47
C GLN A 80 17.17 -7.07 -3.31
N HIS A 81 17.35 -7.60 -2.11
CA HIS A 81 16.81 -7.03 -0.89
C HIS A 81 17.84 -6.13 -0.21
N TYR A 82 17.52 -4.86 -0.04
CA TYR A 82 18.32 -3.91 0.71
C TYR A 82 17.60 -3.52 2.01
N ILE A 83 18.32 -3.69 3.12
CA ILE A 83 17.83 -3.41 4.46
C ILE A 83 18.43 -2.09 4.94
N GLY A 84 17.59 -1.09 5.17
CA GLY A 84 18.06 0.23 5.56
C GLY A 84 16.95 1.28 5.70
N LYS A 85 17.21 2.29 6.54
CA LYS A 85 16.28 3.40 6.79
C LYS A 85 16.45 4.57 5.81
N ASP A 86 17.62 4.66 5.19
CA ASP A 86 18.00 5.72 4.26
C ASP A 86 17.11 5.73 3.00
N LYS A 87 16.65 4.56 2.53
CA LYS A 87 15.82 4.42 1.32
C LYS A 87 14.31 4.28 1.58
N THR A 88 13.85 4.27 2.83
CA THR A 88 12.45 4.00 3.17
C THR A 88 11.65 5.24 3.58
N GLN A 89 12.27 6.42 3.68
CA GLN A 89 11.61 7.66 4.14
C GLN A 89 10.33 8.01 3.36
N ARG A 90 10.35 7.88 2.03
CA ARG A 90 9.18 8.16 1.18
C ARG A 90 8.07 7.14 1.42
N LEU A 91 8.43 5.86 1.59
CA LEU A 91 7.51 4.78 1.90
C LEU A 91 6.84 5.02 3.25
N GLU A 92 7.59 5.39 4.29
CA GLU A 92 7.03 5.69 5.61
C GLU A 92 6.06 6.87 5.60
N ARG A 93 6.41 7.93 4.87
CA ARG A 93 5.49 9.07 4.67
C ARG A 93 4.20 8.63 3.99
N THR A 94 4.31 7.76 2.99
CA THR A 94 3.16 7.24 2.24
C THR A 94 2.29 6.35 3.14
N ASN A 95 2.89 5.47 3.94
CA ASN A 95 2.19 4.66 4.93
C ASN A 95 1.38 5.52 5.90
N GLY A 96 1.98 6.61 6.40
CA GLY A 96 1.31 7.57 7.26
C GLY A 96 0.08 8.21 6.60
N ILE A 97 0.20 8.60 5.32
CA ILE A 97 -0.92 9.17 4.54
C ILE A 97 -2.03 8.14 4.36
N ILE A 98 -1.70 6.94 3.86
CA ILE A 98 -2.69 5.88 3.60
C ILE A 98 -3.40 5.48 4.89
N ARG A 99 -2.67 5.31 5.99
CA ARG A 99 -3.22 5.00 7.31
C ARG A 99 -4.18 6.08 7.79
N GLN A 100 -3.79 7.35 7.68
CA GLN A 100 -4.63 8.47 8.11
C GLN A 100 -5.90 8.57 7.29
N GLN A 101 -5.80 8.47 5.96
CA GLN A 101 -6.96 8.53 5.06
C GLN A 101 -7.89 7.35 5.32
N THR A 102 -7.39 6.12 5.26
CA THR A 102 -8.18 4.88 5.47
C THR A 102 -8.88 4.89 6.83
N SER A 103 -8.22 5.36 7.89
CA SER A 103 -8.84 5.44 9.21
C SER A 103 -10.02 6.42 9.26
N ARG A 104 -9.93 7.57 8.58
CA ARG A 104 -10.96 8.62 8.58
C ARG A 104 -12.29 8.16 7.98
N TRP A 105 -12.25 7.24 7.01
CA TRP A 105 -13.44 6.65 6.41
C TRP A 105 -14.22 5.77 7.39
N HIS A 106 -13.54 5.12 8.33
CA HIS A 106 -14.19 4.30 9.34
C HIS A 106 -14.57 5.10 10.60
N ARG A 107 -13.69 6.01 11.04
CA ARG A 107 -13.84 6.73 12.32
C ARG A 107 -13.16 8.09 12.28
N ARG A 108 -13.60 9.04 13.10
CA ARG A 108 -12.91 10.34 13.29
C ARG A 108 -11.52 10.23 13.95
N GLN A 109 -11.11 9.03 14.39
CA GLN A 109 -9.80 8.75 14.97
C GLN A 109 -8.90 7.99 13.98
N ASN A 110 -7.58 8.14 14.10
CA ASN A 110 -6.60 7.42 13.27
C ASN A 110 -6.46 5.92 13.67
N LYS A 111 -7.56 5.17 13.56
CA LYS A 111 -7.67 3.74 13.87
C LYS A 111 -8.45 3.03 12.75
N PHE A 112 -7.93 1.93 12.23
CA PHE A 112 -8.57 1.10 11.20
C PHE A 112 -9.91 0.51 11.62
N GLY A 113 -10.82 0.32 10.66
CA GLY A 113 -12.09 -0.39 10.81
C GLY A 113 -11.94 -1.76 11.49
N LYS A 114 -13.05 -2.30 12.02
CA LYS A 114 -13.03 -3.65 12.62
C LYS A 114 -13.18 -4.74 11.55
N VAL A 115 -13.81 -4.41 10.42
CA VAL A 115 -14.11 -5.33 9.33
C VAL A 115 -13.06 -5.18 8.23
N TRP A 116 -12.46 -6.30 7.79
CA TRP A 116 -11.41 -6.28 6.78
C TRP A 116 -11.93 -5.89 5.40
N GLU A 117 -13.10 -6.38 5.00
CA GLU A 117 -13.71 -6.03 3.71
C GLU A 117 -13.83 -4.52 3.51
N GLN A 118 -14.32 -3.81 4.54
CA GLN A 118 -14.38 -2.35 4.50
C GLN A 118 -12.98 -1.72 4.39
N THR A 119 -11.98 -2.32 5.04
CA THR A 119 -10.59 -1.88 4.97
C THR A 119 -9.99 -2.13 3.58
N LYS A 120 -10.27 -3.28 2.95
CA LYS A 120 -9.85 -3.63 1.57
C LYS A 120 -10.42 -2.61 0.58
N VAL A 121 -11.73 -2.37 0.61
CA VAL A 121 -12.40 -1.40 -0.27
C VAL A 121 -11.87 0.02 -0.06
N THR A 122 -11.77 0.45 1.20
CA THR A 122 -11.27 1.79 1.53
C THR A 122 -9.81 1.96 1.11
N THR A 123 -8.96 0.96 1.34
CA THR A 123 -7.56 0.98 0.91
C THR A 123 -7.48 1.13 -0.61
N ARG A 124 -8.26 0.36 -1.37
CA ARG A 124 -8.31 0.46 -2.83
C ARG A 124 -8.73 1.85 -3.31
N LEU A 125 -9.77 2.44 -2.71
CA LEU A 125 -10.23 3.80 -3.02
C LEU A 125 -9.17 4.86 -2.69
N VAL A 126 -8.55 4.77 -1.52
CA VAL A 126 -7.52 5.73 -1.06
C VAL A 126 -6.28 5.64 -1.94
N VAL A 127 -5.83 4.44 -2.30
CA VAL A 127 -4.68 4.24 -3.19
C VAL A 127 -5.01 4.74 -4.60
N SER A 128 -6.24 4.52 -5.10
CA SER A 128 -6.69 5.05 -6.39
C SER A 128 -6.65 6.57 -6.39
N TYR A 129 -7.22 7.19 -5.36
CA TYR A 129 -7.16 8.64 -5.17
C TYR A 129 -5.72 9.15 -5.11
N PHE A 130 -4.87 8.53 -4.30
CA PHE A 130 -3.47 8.94 -4.13
C PHE A 130 -2.68 8.87 -5.43
N ASN A 131 -2.85 7.80 -6.21
CA ASN A 131 -2.11 7.59 -7.44
C ASN A 131 -2.59 8.51 -8.56
N TRP A 132 -3.90 8.62 -8.76
CA TRP A 132 -4.49 9.17 -9.99
C TRP A 132 -5.04 10.59 -9.86
N ILE A 133 -5.50 10.99 -8.67
CA ILE A 133 -6.21 12.27 -8.43
C ILE A 133 -5.37 13.23 -7.58
N TRP A 134 -4.70 12.72 -6.54
CA TRP A 134 -4.01 13.56 -5.58
C TRP A 134 -2.75 14.20 -6.19
N GLN A 135 -2.76 15.54 -6.23
CA GLN A 135 -1.62 16.31 -6.71
C GLN A 135 -0.69 16.68 -5.56
N HIS A 136 0.60 16.40 -5.75
CA HIS A 136 1.61 16.79 -4.78
C HIS A 136 1.73 18.31 -4.69
N SER A 137 1.56 18.89 -3.50
CA SER A 137 1.44 20.34 -3.28
C SER A 137 2.53 21.19 -3.95
N ARG A 138 3.78 20.71 -3.95
CA ARG A 138 4.93 21.40 -4.59
C ARG A 138 5.12 21.07 -6.08
N ARG A 139 4.79 19.84 -6.50
CA ARG A 139 5.09 19.37 -7.88
C ARG A 139 3.92 19.59 -8.83
N LYS A 140 2.71 19.78 -8.29
CA LYS A 140 1.45 19.93 -9.01
C LYS A 140 1.15 18.78 -9.98
N THR A 141 1.74 17.61 -9.74
CA THR A 141 1.55 16.38 -10.51
C THR A 141 1.14 15.24 -9.58
N THR A 142 0.41 14.27 -10.14
CA THR A 142 0.02 13.03 -9.46
C THR A 142 1.15 11.99 -9.52
N ALA A 143 1.00 10.89 -8.78
CA ALA A 143 1.98 9.80 -8.87
C ALA A 143 1.89 9.10 -10.23
N ALA A 144 0.69 8.92 -10.77
CA ALA A 144 0.46 8.33 -12.10
C ALA A 144 1.07 9.18 -13.23
N GLN A 145 0.97 10.52 -13.15
CA GLN A 145 1.65 11.40 -14.10
C GLN A 145 3.18 11.24 -14.05
N ARG A 146 3.75 11.18 -12.84
CA ARG A 146 5.21 10.99 -12.67
C ARG A 146 5.69 9.59 -13.08
N ALA A 147 4.79 8.62 -13.11
CA ALA A 147 5.05 7.27 -13.62
C ALA A 147 4.82 7.16 -15.14
N GLY A 148 4.38 8.22 -15.82
CA GLY A 148 4.11 8.21 -17.26
C GLY A 148 2.82 7.48 -17.66
N LEU A 149 1.93 7.19 -16.72
CA LEU A 149 0.69 6.44 -16.98
C LEU A 149 -0.45 7.31 -17.52
N THR A 150 -0.38 8.63 -17.29
CA THR A 150 -1.38 9.60 -17.75
C THR A 150 -0.71 10.96 -17.90
N THR A 151 -1.22 11.80 -18.79
CA THR A 151 -0.74 13.18 -18.99
C THR A 151 -1.42 14.18 -18.06
N ARG A 152 -2.63 13.87 -17.57
CA ARG A 152 -3.43 14.73 -16.68
C ARG A 152 -3.80 14.05 -15.37
N SER A 153 -4.15 14.86 -14.37
CA SER A 153 -4.84 14.37 -13.17
C SER A 153 -6.21 13.83 -13.54
N TRP A 154 -6.60 12.74 -12.89
CA TRP A 154 -7.92 12.15 -13.03
C TRP A 154 -8.93 12.81 -12.09
N SER A 155 -10.20 12.64 -12.41
CA SER A 155 -11.34 12.84 -11.50
C SER A 155 -11.83 11.49 -10.95
N TRP A 156 -12.85 11.52 -10.09
CA TRP A 156 -13.52 10.30 -9.65
C TRP A 156 -14.28 9.59 -10.78
N ASP A 157 -14.78 10.33 -11.77
CA ASP A 157 -15.45 9.74 -12.94
C ASP A 157 -14.46 8.91 -13.76
N ASP A 158 -13.23 9.41 -13.96
CA ASP A 158 -12.18 8.64 -14.63
C ASP A 158 -11.88 7.33 -13.87
N VAL A 159 -11.81 7.37 -12.54
CA VAL A 159 -11.57 6.18 -11.69
C VAL A 159 -12.73 5.18 -11.77
N ALA A 160 -13.96 5.64 -11.96
CA ALA A 160 -15.13 4.77 -12.11
C ALA A 160 -15.20 4.11 -13.49
N LEU A 161 -14.65 4.76 -14.52
CA LEU A 161 -14.71 4.30 -15.91
C LEU A 161 -13.52 3.40 -16.30
N TYR A 162 -12.34 3.66 -15.74
CA TYR A 162 -11.11 2.97 -16.13
C TYR A 162 -10.52 2.11 -15.01
N PRO A 163 -9.96 0.93 -15.33
CA PRO A 163 -9.29 0.11 -14.34
C PRO A 163 -8.02 0.79 -13.82
N THR A 164 -7.82 0.76 -12.50
CA THR A 164 -6.61 1.24 -11.83
C THR A 164 -5.68 0.07 -11.49
N LEU A 165 -4.36 0.29 -11.52
CA LEU A 165 -3.30 -0.72 -11.31
C LEU A 165 -3.15 -1.28 -9.86
N ILE A 166 -4.22 -1.43 -9.08
CA ILE A 166 -4.16 -1.77 -7.64
C ILE A 166 -4.56 -3.23 -7.40
#